data_AF-A0A2N9NIG5-F1
#
_entry.id   AF-A0A2N9NIG5-F1
#
_cell.length_a   1.000
_cell.length_b   1.000
_cell.length_c   1.000
_cell.angle_alpha   90.00
_cell.angle_beta   90.00
_cell.angle_gamma   90.00
#
_symmetry.space_group_name_H-M   'P 1'
#
loop_
_entity.id
_entity.type
_entity.pdbx_description
1 polymer ?
#
loop_
_entity_poly.entity_id
_entity_poly.type
_entity_poly.pdbx_seq_one_letter_code
_entity_poly.pdbx_strand_id
1 'polypeptide(L)'
;MSKIGCREDMSKAGNILKIAGAVVAVVVIAFVTSWWSGRSSPGKTPSSDVAETPLEFKPAPPPAGSGLTKANPATTASVRPQSAMAQTNLIVDWEDKVDQILIADGEAPNKAKQMLEMFPRLPEDGQSEVAQHLSNLVPDEDYASLRKLLTDASLPESVLDVLLADALNRPNSLKLPSLLDVARDPQNPKAGEAKEVLQLFLDEDYGSDWTTWQAKMDAWLKDNPD
;
A
#
# COMPACT_ATOMS: atom_id res chain seq x y z
N MET A 1 45.25 56.26 27.92
CA MET A 1 45.12 54.82 27.58
C MET A 1 44.02 54.70 26.53
N SER A 2 44.41 54.50 25.28
CA SER A 2 43.52 54.30 24.14
C SER A 2 42.98 52.88 24.11
N LYS A 3 41.70 52.73 23.77
CA LYS A 3 41.21 51.57 23.02
C LYS A 3 40.26 52.05 21.93
N ILE A 4 40.80 52.07 20.72
CA ILE A 4 40.10 52.11 19.44
C ILE A 4 39.69 50.66 19.16
N GLY A 5 38.44 50.46 18.74
CA GLY A 5 37.92 49.17 18.29
C GLY A 5 36.84 49.40 17.24
N CYS A 6 37.28 49.40 15.98
CA CYS A 6 36.46 49.37 14.77
C CYS A 6 35.70 48.04 14.65
N ARG A 7 34.47 48.06 14.13
CA ARG A 7 34.00 47.34 12.91
C ARG A 7 32.50 47.64 12.70
N GLU A 8 32.13 48.47 11.73
CA GLU A 8 31.88 48.16 10.30
C GLU A 8 30.57 47.39 10.05
N ASP A 9 29.60 48.19 9.58
CA ASP A 9 28.64 47.96 8.50
C ASP A 9 28.21 46.53 8.12
N MET A 10 26.89 46.31 8.04
CA MET A 10 26.26 46.27 6.71
C MET A 10 24.72 46.27 6.78
N SER A 11 24.18 47.37 6.26
CA SER A 11 22.89 47.48 5.59
C SER A 11 22.83 46.55 4.38
N LYS A 12 21.67 45.90 4.13
CA LYS A 12 20.90 46.00 2.87
C LYS A 12 19.92 44.83 2.70
N ALA A 13 18.68 45.24 2.35
CA ALA A 13 17.81 44.68 1.31
C ALA A 13 17.44 43.18 1.36
N GLY A 14 16.20 42.78 1.09
CA GLY A 14 15.07 43.50 0.55
C GLY A 14 13.91 42.55 0.32
N ASN A 15 12.72 43.13 0.25
CA ASN A 15 11.47 42.49 -0.11
C ASN A 15 11.58 41.77 -1.47
N ILE A 16 11.10 40.53 -1.59
CA ILE A 16 10.33 40.11 -2.76
C ILE A 16 9.08 39.35 -2.30
N LEU A 17 7.99 39.98 -2.66
CA LEU A 17 6.58 39.68 -2.44
C LEU A 17 6.08 38.93 -3.69
N LYS A 18 5.35 37.83 -3.49
CA LYS A 18 4.26 37.31 -4.35
C LYS A 18 4.54 37.05 -5.84
N ILE A 19 4.50 35.76 -6.20
CA ILE A 19 3.99 35.25 -7.49
C ILE A 19 3.09 34.06 -7.10
N ALA A 20 1.77 34.25 -7.00
CA ALA A 20 0.77 33.87 -8.01
C ALA A 20 0.94 32.40 -8.46
N GLY A 21 0.02 31.45 -8.27
CA GLY A 21 -1.43 31.56 -8.33
C GLY A 21 -1.94 30.74 -9.53
N ALA A 22 -2.73 29.70 -9.22
CA ALA A 22 -3.68 29.03 -10.12
C ALA A 22 -3.16 28.09 -11.23
N VAL A 23 -2.92 26.81 -10.89
CA VAL A 23 -3.41 25.60 -11.59
C VAL A 23 -3.38 24.53 -10.48
N VAL A 24 -4.48 24.03 -9.91
CA VAL A 24 -5.19 22.82 -10.32
C VAL A 24 -6.59 22.88 -9.69
N ALA A 25 -7.52 23.53 -10.36
CA ALA A 25 -8.96 23.40 -10.10
C ALA A 25 -9.59 22.80 -11.35
N VAL A 26 -9.49 21.47 -11.55
CA VAL A 26 -10.33 20.69 -12.51
C VAL A 26 -10.37 19.17 -12.23
N VAL A 27 -9.50 18.52 -11.44
CA VAL A 27 -9.48 17.03 -11.39
C VAL A 27 -10.27 16.39 -10.22
N VAL A 28 -10.82 17.17 -9.27
CA VAL A 28 -11.44 16.58 -8.05
C VAL A 28 -12.94 16.23 -8.20
N ILE A 29 -13.60 16.53 -9.32
CA ILE A 29 -15.05 16.26 -9.47
C ILE A 29 -15.36 14.87 -10.08
N ALA A 30 -14.37 14.10 -10.55
CA ALA A 30 -14.64 12.86 -11.29
C ALA A 30 -14.69 11.56 -10.45
N PHE A 31 -14.37 11.57 -9.14
CA PHE A 31 -14.23 10.33 -8.36
C PHE A 31 -15.23 10.12 -7.21
N VAL A 32 -16.21 11.01 -7.00
CA VAL A 32 -17.12 10.94 -5.83
C VAL A 32 -18.54 10.42 -6.17
N THR A 33 -18.79 9.77 -7.32
CA THR A 33 -20.15 9.26 -7.64
C THR A 33 -20.26 7.77 -7.96
N SER A 34 -19.19 6.98 -7.88
CA SER A 34 -19.22 5.60 -8.41
C SER A 34 -19.22 4.47 -7.39
N TRP A 35 -19.59 4.69 -6.12
CA TRP A 35 -19.67 3.59 -5.14
C TRP A 35 -21.03 3.40 -4.46
N TRP A 36 -22.09 4.04 -4.93
CA TRP A 36 -23.42 3.80 -4.36
C TRP A 36 -24.53 3.78 -5.42
N SER A 37 -24.63 2.65 -6.14
CA SER A 37 -25.90 2.22 -6.73
C SER A 37 -25.90 0.73 -6.98
N GLY A 38 -26.43 -0.01 -6.00
CA GLY A 38 -26.75 -1.43 -6.14
C GLY A 38 -28.10 -1.67 -6.81
N ARG A 39 -28.18 -2.81 -7.52
CA ARG A 39 -29.34 -3.65 -7.89
C ARG A 39 -30.46 -3.05 -8.76
N SER A 40 -30.57 -3.59 -9.98
CA SER A 40 -31.76 -4.30 -10.52
C SER A 40 -31.46 -5.00 -11.86
N SER A 41 -31.58 -6.33 -11.91
CA SER A 41 -31.86 -7.12 -13.15
C SER A 41 -33.36 -6.99 -13.52
N PRO A 42 -33.88 -7.33 -14.73
CA PRO A 42 -33.41 -8.36 -15.68
C PRO A 42 -33.54 -8.05 -17.21
N GLY A 43 -32.82 -8.85 -18.01
CA GLY A 43 -33.27 -9.44 -19.29
C GLY A 43 -33.57 -8.53 -20.50
N LYS A 44 -32.80 -8.73 -21.58
CA LYS A 44 -33.31 -9.09 -22.94
C LYS A 44 -32.15 -9.22 -23.93
N THR A 45 -32.04 -10.41 -24.51
CA THR A 45 -31.40 -10.66 -25.82
C THR A 45 -32.06 -9.79 -26.89
N PRO A 46 -31.32 -9.48 -27.97
CA PRO A 46 -31.69 -10.12 -29.22
C PRO A 46 -30.51 -10.71 -30.01
N SER A 47 -30.86 -11.79 -30.69
CA SER A 47 -30.10 -12.51 -31.70
C SER A 47 -29.83 -11.64 -32.93
N SER A 48 -28.70 -11.87 -33.61
CA SER A 48 -28.57 -11.66 -35.05
C SER A 48 -27.58 -12.68 -35.61
N ASP A 49 -28.15 -13.60 -36.39
CA ASP A 49 -27.51 -14.49 -37.34
C ASP A 49 -26.59 -13.74 -38.32
N VAL A 50 -25.42 -14.30 -38.65
CA VAL A 50 -24.93 -14.42 -40.03
C VAL A 50 -24.09 -15.70 -40.17
N ALA A 51 -24.35 -16.40 -41.27
CA ALA A 51 -23.97 -17.76 -41.64
C ALA A 51 -22.51 -17.99 -42.05
N GLU A 52 -22.20 -19.29 -42.16
CA GLU A 52 -20.95 -19.97 -42.49
C GLU A 52 -20.27 -19.57 -43.82
N THR A 53 -18.95 -19.74 -43.87
CA THR A 53 -18.23 -20.18 -45.07
C THR A 53 -17.03 -21.05 -44.66
N PRO A 54 -16.99 -22.36 -44.99
CA PRO A 54 -15.82 -23.21 -44.74
C PRO A 54 -14.75 -23.04 -45.83
N LEU A 55 -13.50 -22.80 -45.44
CA LEU A 55 -12.35 -22.94 -46.34
C LEU A 55 -11.60 -24.23 -46.05
N GLU A 56 -11.66 -25.13 -47.04
CA GLU A 56 -10.95 -26.38 -47.16
C GLU A 56 -9.44 -26.15 -47.30
N PHE A 57 -8.65 -26.63 -46.33
CA PHE A 57 -7.18 -26.64 -46.40
C PHE A 57 -6.68 -28.06 -46.70
N LYS A 58 -6.03 -28.20 -47.86
CA LYS A 58 -5.38 -29.41 -48.36
C LYS A 58 -3.98 -29.60 -47.73
N PRO A 59 -3.57 -30.80 -47.29
CA PRO A 59 -2.26 -31.02 -46.66
C PRO A 59 -1.15 -31.23 -47.70
N ALA A 60 0.04 -30.70 -47.43
CA ALA A 60 1.28 -30.93 -48.19
C ALA A 60 2.23 -31.88 -47.44
N PRO A 61 3.02 -32.74 -48.15
CA PRO A 61 3.91 -33.73 -47.55
C PRO A 61 5.28 -33.16 -47.12
N PRO A 62 6.03 -33.87 -46.25
CA PRO A 62 7.27 -33.37 -45.63
C PRO A 62 8.53 -33.69 -46.45
N PRO A 63 9.59 -32.87 -46.37
CA PRO A 63 10.94 -33.31 -46.72
C PRO A 63 11.69 -33.88 -45.51
N ALA A 64 12.30 -35.05 -45.73
CA ALA A 64 13.24 -35.70 -44.84
C ALA A 64 14.63 -35.01 -44.89
N GLY A 65 15.30 -34.93 -43.74
CA GLY A 65 16.69 -34.50 -43.63
C GLY A 65 17.24 -34.74 -42.23
N SER A 66 18.03 -35.81 -42.08
CA SER A 66 18.73 -36.22 -40.86
C SER A 66 19.91 -35.31 -40.51
N GLY A 67 20.13 -35.08 -39.22
CA GLY A 67 21.37 -34.52 -38.70
C GLY A 67 21.42 -34.62 -37.17
N LEU A 68 22.23 -35.55 -36.66
CA LEU A 68 22.48 -35.79 -35.23
C LEU A 68 23.19 -34.60 -34.58
N THR A 69 22.78 -34.23 -33.36
CA THR A 69 23.72 -33.76 -32.32
C THR A 69 23.11 -33.93 -30.93
N LYS A 70 23.94 -34.48 -30.04
CA LYS A 70 23.69 -34.89 -28.67
C LYS A 70 24.04 -33.75 -27.71
N ALA A 71 23.15 -33.37 -26.81
CA ALA A 71 23.47 -32.97 -25.42
C ALA A 71 22.18 -32.68 -24.64
N ASN A 72 21.92 -33.50 -23.63
CA ASN A 72 21.00 -33.19 -22.55
C ASN A 72 21.70 -32.18 -21.61
N PRO A 73 20.98 -31.23 -21.01
CA PRO A 73 20.89 -31.34 -19.56
C PRO A 73 19.49 -31.08 -19.01
N ALA A 74 19.09 -31.99 -18.12
CA ALA A 74 18.26 -31.77 -16.93
C ALA A 74 17.38 -30.51 -16.91
N THR A 75 16.10 -30.68 -17.25
CA THR A 75 15.04 -29.84 -16.68
C THR A 75 14.90 -30.22 -15.21
N THR A 76 15.78 -29.66 -14.37
CA THR A 76 15.51 -29.59 -12.94
C THR A 76 14.32 -28.64 -12.80
N ALA A 77 13.15 -29.21 -12.59
CA ALA A 77 12.03 -28.47 -12.02
C ALA A 77 12.56 -27.85 -10.71
N SER A 78 12.86 -26.56 -10.76
CA SER A 78 13.05 -25.76 -9.55
C SER A 78 11.68 -25.63 -8.92
N VAL A 79 11.24 -26.69 -8.24
CA VAL A 79 10.27 -26.57 -7.17
C VAL A 79 10.99 -25.71 -6.15
N ARG A 80 10.75 -24.40 -6.22
CA ARG A 80 11.04 -23.49 -5.12
C ARG A 80 10.45 -24.18 -3.89
N PRO A 81 11.23 -24.52 -2.86
CA PRO A 81 10.60 -24.88 -1.60
C PRO A 81 9.79 -23.65 -1.20
N GLN A 82 8.47 -23.71 -1.42
CA GLN A 82 7.53 -23.03 -0.55
C GLN A 82 8.07 -23.33 0.83
N SER A 83 8.50 -22.28 1.53
CA SER A 83 8.87 -22.38 2.92
C SER A 83 7.58 -22.70 3.67
N ALA A 84 7.12 -23.94 3.55
CA ALA A 84 6.11 -24.56 4.37
C ALA A 84 6.79 -24.96 5.68
N MET A 85 7.38 -23.99 6.35
CA MET A 85 7.82 -24.13 7.72
C MET A 85 7.08 -23.08 8.53
N ALA A 86 6.25 -23.59 9.45
CA ALA A 86 5.52 -22.89 10.51
C ALA A 86 4.10 -22.38 10.20
N GLN A 87 3.18 -23.27 9.81
CA GLN A 87 1.74 -23.01 10.00
C GLN A 87 1.00 -24.23 10.57
N THR A 88 1.61 -24.92 11.55
CA THR A 88 0.97 -26.02 12.28
C THR A 88 -0.05 -25.55 13.33
N ASN A 89 -0.36 -24.25 13.40
CA ASN A 89 -1.29 -23.68 14.38
C ASN A 89 -2.25 -22.64 13.78
N LEU A 90 -2.64 -22.87 12.52
CA LEU A 90 -3.68 -22.05 11.88
C LEU A 90 -5.04 -22.29 12.51
N ILE A 91 -5.80 -21.21 12.63
CA ILE A 91 -7.20 -21.26 13.01
C ILE A 91 -8.00 -21.60 11.75
N VAL A 92 -8.57 -22.81 11.69
CA VAL A 92 -9.34 -23.28 10.53
C VAL A 92 -10.71 -22.58 10.48
N ASP A 93 -11.41 -22.53 11.61
CA ASP A 93 -12.74 -21.88 11.73
C ASP A 93 -12.59 -20.38 12.08
N TRP A 94 -11.76 -19.66 11.33
CA TRP A 94 -11.43 -18.28 11.65
C TRP A 94 -12.57 -17.30 11.33
N GLU A 95 -13.32 -17.53 10.25
CA GLU A 95 -14.48 -16.71 9.84
C GLU A 95 -15.51 -16.65 10.99
N ASP A 96 -15.92 -17.81 11.50
CA ASP A 96 -16.85 -17.93 12.63
C ASP A 96 -16.34 -17.18 13.88
N LYS A 97 -15.03 -17.14 14.11
CA LYS A 97 -14.43 -16.42 15.25
C LYS A 97 -14.44 -14.91 15.03
N VAL A 98 -14.14 -14.44 13.82
CA VAL A 98 -14.23 -13.02 13.46
C VAL A 98 -15.67 -12.55 13.63
N ASP A 99 -16.63 -13.30 13.09
CA ASP A 99 -18.06 -13.02 13.25
C ASP A 99 -18.48 -12.97 14.72
N GLN A 100 -18.08 -13.96 15.52
CA GLN A 100 -18.35 -13.98 16.96
C GLN A 100 -17.79 -12.73 17.67
N ILE A 101 -16.57 -12.29 17.34
CA ILE A 101 -15.98 -11.08 17.91
C ILE A 101 -16.78 -9.84 17.49
N LEU A 102 -17.20 -9.76 16.22
CA LEU A 102 -17.92 -8.61 15.68
C LEU A 102 -19.34 -8.49 16.26
N ILE A 103 -20.05 -9.59 16.46
CA ILE A 103 -21.42 -9.58 17.02
C ILE A 103 -21.45 -9.55 18.56
N ALA A 104 -20.34 -9.90 19.23
CA ALA A 104 -20.28 -9.89 20.69
C ALA A 104 -20.56 -8.48 21.25
N ASP A 105 -21.23 -8.44 22.39
CA ASP A 105 -21.37 -7.21 23.17
C ASP A 105 -19.98 -6.76 23.65
N GLY A 106 -19.64 -5.50 23.38
CA GLY A 106 -18.35 -4.94 23.77
C GLY A 106 -17.94 -3.75 22.91
N GLU A 107 -17.07 -2.93 23.47
CA GLU A 107 -16.53 -1.75 22.79
C GLU A 107 -15.52 -2.15 21.70
N ALA A 108 -15.41 -1.30 20.67
CA ALA A 108 -14.52 -1.53 19.53
C ALA A 108 -13.06 -1.83 19.91
N PRO A 109 -12.43 -1.15 20.90
CA PRO A 109 -11.06 -1.47 21.32
C PRO A 109 -10.90 -2.91 21.85
N ASN A 110 -11.91 -3.44 22.54
CA ASN A 110 -11.88 -4.81 23.04
C ASN A 110 -12.01 -5.83 21.91
N LYS A 111 -12.75 -5.51 20.84
CA LYS A 111 -12.85 -6.34 19.64
C LYS A 111 -11.54 -6.31 18.86
N ALA A 112 -10.95 -5.12 18.68
CA ALA A 112 -9.65 -4.95 18.02
C ALA A 112 -8.55 -5.76 18.72
N LYS A 113 -8.51 -5.74 20.06
CA LYS A 113 -7.55 -6.53 20.83
C LYS A 113 -7.68 -8.04 20.57
N GLN A 114 -8.90 -8.58 20.58
CA GLN A 114 -9.13 -10.00 20.29
C GLN A 114 -8.71 -10.36 18.86
N MET A 115 -9.00 -9.48 17.90
CA MET A 115 -8.58 -9.64 16.50
C MET A 115 -7.05 -9.61 16.34
N LEU A 116 -6.36 -8.69 17.01
CA LEU A 116 -4.89 -8.62 17.02
C LEU A 116 -4.26 -9.87 17.64
N GLU A 117 -4.86 -10.44 18.69
CA GLU A 117 -4.38 -11.66 19.34
C GLU A 117 -4.46 -12.89 18.43
N MET A 118 -5.49 -12.99 17.59
CA MET A 118 -5.64 -14.10 16.65
C MET A 118 -4.88 -13.90 15.33
N PHE A 119 -4.61 -12.65 14.94
CA PHE A 119 -4.04 -12.26 13.65
C PHE A 119 -2.83 -13.11 13.17
N PRO A 120 -1.81 -13.42 14.00
CA PRO A 120 -0.64 -14.17 13.54
C PRO A 120 -0.93 -15.64 13.20
N ARG A 121 -2.11 -16.14 13.57
CA ARG A 121 -2.54 -17.54 13.40
C ARG A 121 -3.60 -17.70 12.32
N LEU A 122 -3.89 -16.63 11.59
CA LEU A 122 -4.83 -16.65 10.48
C LEU A 122 -4.12 -17.10 9.20
N PRO A 123 -4.85 -17.76 8.27
CA PRO A 123 -4.40 -17.83 6.87
C PRO A 123 -4.36 -16.42 6.27
N GLU A 124 -3.68 -16.27 5.12
CA GLU A 124 -3.54 -14.97 4.43
C GLU A 124 -4.88 -14.27 4.18
N ASP A 125 -5.90 -15.00 3.73
CA ASP A 125 -7.24 -14.45 3.50
C ASP A 125 -7.84 -13.89 4.81
N GLY A 126 -7.68 -14.62 5.91
CA GLY A 126 -8.14 -14.19 7.23
C GLY A 126 -7.35 -12.99 7.77
N GLN A 127 -6.04 -12.92 7.52
CA GLN A 127 -5.24 -11.74 7.88
C GLN A 127 -5.71 -10.50 7.12
N SER A 128 -6.04 -10.64 5.84
CA SER A 128 -6.51 -9.54 4.99
C SER A 128 -7.87 -9.01 5.48
N GLU A 129 -8.81 -9.91 5.76
CA GLU A 129 -10.12 -9.53 6.29
C GLU A 129 -10.02 -8.90 7.68
N VAL A 130 -9.25 -9.50 8.58
CA VAL A 130 -9.06 -8.96 9.93
C VAL A 130 -8.35 -7.60 9.88
N ALA A 131 -7.39 -7.38 8.98
CA ALA A 131 -6.78 -6.06 8.78
C ALA A 131 -7.83 -5.01 8.40
N GLN A 132 -8.81 -5.36 7.56
CA GLN A 132 -9.90 -4.46 7.16
C GLN A 132 -10.81 -4.12 8.35
N HIS A 133 -11.11 -5.08 9.21
CA HIS A 133 -11.88 -4.83 10.44
C HIS A 133 -11.08 -3.99 11.44
N LEU A 134 -9.81 -4.31 11.66
CA LEU A 134 -8.94 -3.57 12.57
C LEU A 134 -8.80 -2.11 12.15
N SER A 135 -8.72 -1.82 10.85
CA SER A 135 -8.71 -0.45 10.30
C SER A 135 -9.91 0.38 10.77
N ASN A 136 -11.08 -0.23 10.95
CA ASN A 136 -12.27 0.46 11.46
C ASN A 136 -12.39 0.45 12.99
N LEU A 137 -11.79 -0.53 13.66
CA LEU A 137 -11.96 -0.75 15.10
C LEU A 137 -10.87 -0.08 15.95
N VAL A 138 -9.67 0.11 15.40
CA VAL A 138 -8.54 0.73 16.10
C VAL A 138 -8.66 2.25 16.00
N PRO A 139 -8.84 2.94 17.13
CA PRO A 139 -8.88 4.39 17.15
C PRO A 139 -7.45 4.97 17.03
N ASP A 140 -7.36 6.26 16.75
CA ASP A 140 -6.10 6.96 16.49
C ASP A 140 -5.14 6.90 17.70
N GLU A 141 -5.68 6.89 18.92
CA GLU A 141 -4.91 6.80 20.16
C GLU A 141 -4.15 5.48 20.30
N ASP A 142 -4.67 4.40 19.71
CA ASP A 142 -4.11 3.05 19.78
C ASP A 142 -3.46 2.61 18.45
N TYR A 143 -3.28 3.54 17.51
CA TYR A 143 -2.85 3.27 16.14
C TYR A 143 -1.46 2.62 16.02
N ALA A 144 -0.63 2.74 17.06
CA ALA A 144 0.70 2.12 17.11
C ALA A 144 0.65 0.61 16.82
N SER A 145 -0.44 -0.07 17.16
CA SER A 145 -0.63 -1.50 16.88
C SER A 145 -0.70 -1.80 15.39
N LEU A 146 -1.45 -0.99 14.63
CA LEU A 146 -1.58 -1.13 13.17
C LEU A 146 -0.32 -0.70 12.45
N ARG A 147 0.32 0.40 12.89
CA ARG A 147 1.62 0.82 12.37
C ARG A 147 2.67 -0.28 12.49
N LYS A 148 2.70 -1.01 13.62
CA LYS A 148 3.62 -2.14 13.80
C LYS A 148 3.37 -3.24 12.77
N LEU A 149 2.11 -3.59 12.50
CA LEU A 149 1.77 -4.56 11.46
C LEU A 149 2.19 -4.06 10.07
N LEU A 150 1.92 -2.78 9.76
CA LEU A 150 2.28 -2.18 8.47
C LEU A 150 3.80 -2.22 8.21
N THR A 151 4.63 -2.13 9.26
CA THR A 151 6.08 -2.24 9.15
C THR A 151 6.61 -3.67 9.08
N ASP A 152 5.75 -4.68 9.27
CA ASP A 152 6.16 -6.08 9.21
C ASP A 152 6.21 -6.57 7.75
N ALA A 153 7.39 -6.51 7.16
CA ALA A 153 7.66 -6.95 5.79
C ALA A 153 7.42 -8.46 5.55
N SER A 154 7.17 -9.26 6.60
CA SER A 154 6.82 -10.67 6.48
C SER A 154 5.34 -10.92 6.23
N LEU A 155 4.48 -9.91 6.42
CA LEU A 155 3.07 -10.02 6.14
C LEU A 155 2.80 -10.12 4.63
N PRO A 156 1.71 -10.80 4.23
CA PRO A 156 1.26 -10.81 2.85
C PRO A 156 1.06 -9.39 2.30
N GLU A 157 1.37 -9.19 1.03
CA GLU A 157 1.25 -7.86 0.42
C GLU A 157 -0.19 -7.33 0.45
N SER A 158 -1.18 -8.21 0.28
CA SER A 158 -2.61 -7.94 0.41
C SER A 158 -2.99 -7.35 1.77
N VAL A 159 -2.36 -7.81 2.84
CA VAL A 159 -2.54 -7.28 4.20
C VAL A 159 -1.92 -5.89 4.31
N LEU A 160 -0.70 -5.72 3.78
CA LEU A 160 0.01 -4.44 3.80
C LEU A 160 -0.72 -3.37 2.97
N ASP A 161 -1.38 -3.74 1.87
CA ASP A 161 -2.24 -2.85 1.07
C ASP A 161 -3.37 -2.26 1.91
N VAL A 162 -4.09 -3.12 2.65
CA VAL A 162 -5.20 -2.68 3.52
C VAL A 162 -4.68 -1.74 4.61
N LEU A 163 -3.57 -2.11 5.26
CA LEU A 163 -2.98 -1.31 6.34
C LEU A 163 -2.42 0.04 5.85
N LEU A 164 -1.82 0.07 4.66
CA LEU A 164 -1.34 1.32 4.06
C LEU A 164 -2.52 2.20 3.68
N ALA A 165 -3.56 1.64 3.04
CA ALA A 165 -4.76 2.37 2.69
C ALA A 165 -5.44 2.98 3.93
N ASP A 166 -5.49 2.25 5.04
CA ASP A 166 -5.96 2.78 6.32
C ASP A 166 -5.08 3.92 6.83
N ALA A 167 -3.75 3.76 6.84
CA ALA A 167 -2.81 4.81 7.27
C ALA A 167 -2.98 6.12 6.48
N LEU A 168 -3.27 6.03 5.18
CA LEU A 168 -3.52 7.19 4.32
C LEU A 168 -4.82 7.94 4.67
N ASN A 169 -5.72 7.33 5.43
CA ASN A 169 -6.95 7.95 5.92
C ASN A 169 -6.83 8.52 7.36
N ARG A 170 -5.68 8.36 8.01
CA ARG A 170 -5.42 8.88 9.37
C ARG A 170 -5.00 10.36 9.37
N PRO A 171 -5.04 11.04 10.55
CA PRO A 171 -4.41 12.35 10.73
C PRO A 171 -2.93 12.32 10.32
N ASN A 172 -2.40 13.44 9.82
CA ASN A 172 -1.02 13.59 9.34
C ASN A 172 0.00 13.24 10.42
N SER A 173 -0.28 13.56 11.68
CA SER A 173 0.54 13.20 12.84
C SER A 173 0.74 11.69 13.01
N LEU A 174 -0.14 10.84 12.46
CA LEU A 174 0.00 9.40 12.41
C LEU A 174 0.45 8.89 11.05
N LYS A 175 -0.12 9.46 9.98
CA LYS A 175 0.11 9.07 8.58
C LYS A 175 1.56 9.25 8.18
N LEU A 176 2.13 10.45 8.30
CA LEU A 176 3.47 10.72 7.77
C LEU A 176 4.55 9.91 8.51
N PRO A 177 4.53 9.80 9.86
CA PRO A 177 5.47 8.92 10.55
C PRO A 177 5.31 7.45 10.17
N SER A 178 4.08 6.98 9.89
CA SER A 178 3.86 5.60 9.43
C SER A 178 4.44 5.37 8.04
N LEU A 179 4.24 6.31 7.11
CA LEU A 179 4.85 6.24 5.78
C LEU A 179 6.37 6.26 5.87
N LEU A 180 6.96 7.08 6.75
CA LEU A 180 8.42 7.16 6.91
C LEU A 180 9.01 5.86 7.43
N ASP A 181 8.31 5.21 8.36
CA ASP A 181 8.73 3.92 8.89
C ASP A 181 8.72 2.82 7.83
N VAL A 182 7.75 2.83 6.92
CA VAL A 182 7.64 1.89 5.80
C VAL A 182 8.68 2.20 4.74
N ALA A 183 8.82 3.47 4.35
CA ALA A 183 9.73 3.91 3.29
C ALA A 183 11.20 3.60 3.59
N ARG A 184 11.60 3.68 4.88
CA ARG A 184 12.99 3.44 5.29
C ARG A 184 13.41 1.97 5.33
N ASP A 185 12.45 1.03 5.28
CA ASP A 185 12.73 -0.39 5.21
C ASP A 185 12.68 -0.87 3.74
N PRO A 186 13.81 -1.04 3.05
CA PRO A 186 13.82 -1.46 1.65
C PRO A 186 13.35 -2.90 1.44
N GLN A 187 13.11 -3.69 2.50
CA GLN A 187 12.53 -5.03 2.40
C GLN A 187 11.00 -5.01 2.48
N ASN A 188 10.39 -3.91 2.94
CA ASN A 188 8.94 -3.80 3.00
C ASN A 188 8.38 -3.65 1.57
N PRO A 189 7.42 -4.49 1.14
CA PRO A 189 6.79 -4.39 -0.19
C PRO A 189 6.20 -3.01 -0.50
N LYS A 190 5.79 -2.26 0.53
CA LYS A 190 5.18 -0.94 0.41
C LYS A 190 6.18 0.22 0.54
N ALA A 191 7.48 -0.05 0.65
CA ALA A 191 8.49 0.99 0.83
C ALA A 191 8.51 2.03 -0.29
N GLY A 192 8.41 1.58 -1.55
CA GLY A 192 8.38 2.46 -2.72
C GLY A 192 7.17 3.39 -2.70
N GLU A 193 5.97 2.82 -2.56
CA GLU A 193 4.72 3.57 -2.50
C GLU A 193 4.70 4.56 -1.33
N ALA A 194 5.13 4.12 -0.13
CA ALA A 194 5.19 5.00 1.03
C ALA A 194 6.14 6.19 0.81
N LYS A 195 7.28 5.97 0.15
CA LYS A 195 8.22 7.04 -0.21
C LYS A 195 7.60 8.00 -1.23
N GLU A 196 6.93 7.50 -2.25
CA GLU A 196 6.25 8.33 -3.27
C GLU A 196 5.18 9.22 -2.63
N VAL A 197 4.40 8.69 -1.70
CA VAL A 197 3.42 9.51 -0.97
C VAL A 197 4.11 10.55 -0.10
N LEU A 198 5.20 10.21 0.61
CA LEU A 198 5.96 11.20 1.38
C LEU A 198 6.51 12.33 0.51
N GLN A 199 7.01 12.01 -0.69
CA GLN A 199 7.47 13.01 -1.65
C GLN A 199 6.35 13.98 -2.02
N LEU A 200 5.11 13.51 -2.15
CA LEU A 200 3.97 14.39 -2.44
C LEU A 200 3.67 15.39 -1.31
N PHE A 201 3.92 15.02 -0.05
CA PHE A 201 3.73 15.93 1.08
C PHE A 201 4.90 16.91 1.25
N LEU A 202 6.12 16.46 1.00
CA LEU A 202 7.34 17.24 1.27
C LEU A 202 7.90 17.98 0.04
N ASP A 203 7.27 17.78 -1.12
CA ASP A 203 7.61 18.38 -2.42
C ASP A 203 9.05 18.14 -2.91
N GLU A 204 9.76 17.15 -2.35
CA GLU A 204 11.18 16.90 -2.63
C GLU A 204 11.54 15.42 -2.40
N ASP A 205 12.50 14.89 -3.18
CA ASP A 205 13.09 13.56 -2.97
C ASP A 205 14.47 13.67 -2.30
N TYR A 206 14.56 13.25 -1.04
CA TYR A 206 15.82 13.22 -0.29
C TYR A 206 16.59 11.90 -0.46
N GLY A 207 16.24 11.06 -1.44
CA GLY A 207 16.92 9.80 -1.70
C GLY A 207 16.79 8.85 -0.50
N SER A 208 17.93 8.38 0.00
CA SER A 208 18.04 7.53 1.20
C SER A 208 18.51 8.31 2.44
N ASP A 209 18.49 9.64 2.40
CA ASP A 209 18.80 10.47 3.57
C ASP A 209 17.58 10.54 4.51
N TRP A 210 17.36 9.47 5.27
CA TRP A 210 16.24 9.34 6.20
C TRP A 210 16.27 10.37 7.34
N THR A 211 17.45 10.93 7.64
CA THR A 211 17.55 12.00 8.64
C THR A 211 16.95 13.30 8.09
N THR A 212 17.24 13.62 6.82
CA THR A 212 16.62 14.76 6.16
C THR A 212 15.12 14.56 5.94
N TRP A 213 14.68 13.36 5.54
CA TRP A 213 13.26 13.01 5.47
C TRP A 213 12.53 13.28 6.80
N GLN A 214 13.06 12.77 7.92
CA GLN A 214 12.49 12.97 9.26
C GLN A 214 12.43 14.46 9.62
N ALA A 215 13.53 15.19 9.46
CA ALA A 215 13.58 16.61 9.82
C ALA A 215 12.59 17.46 9.01
N LYS A 216 12.41 17.14 7.73
CA LYS A 216 11.48 17.84 6.84
C LYS A 216 10.02 17.48 7.15
N MET A 217 9.74 16.22 7.43
CA MET A 217 8.43 15.77 7.91
C MET A 217 8.06 16.47 9.23
N ASP A 218 8.97 16.53 10.21
CA ASP A 218 8.71 17.18 11.50
C ASP A 218 8.44 18.67 11.34
N ALA A 219 9.19 19.35 10.46
CA ALA A 219 8.93 20.75 10.11
C ALA A 219 7.56 20.92 9.43
N TRP A 220 7.24 20.07 8.47
CA TRP A 220 5.95 20.10 7.77
C TRP A 220 4.77 19.88 8.71
N LEU A 221 4.86 18.91 9.63
CA LEU A 221 3.82 18.62 10.62
C LEU A 221 3.59 19.80 11.58
N LYS A 222 4.64 20.55 11.92
CA LYS A 222 4.54 21.75 12.74
C LYS A 222 3.77 22.87 12.03
N ASP A 223 3.98 23.01 10.72
CA ASP A 223 3.35 24.05 9.91
C ASP A 223 1.96 23.64 9.41
N ASN A 224 1.62 22.35 9.46
CA ASN A 224 0.35 21.76 9.00
C ASN A 224 -0.24 20.83 10.09
N PRO A 225 -0.69 21.39 11.23
CA PRO A 225 -1.37 20.60 12.25
C PRO A 225 -2.70 20.06 11.72
N ASP A 226 -3.10 18.90 12.24
CA ASP A 226 -4.39 18.24 11.97
C ASP A 226 -5.60 19.08 12.40
#